data_AF-A0A242K0M5-F1
#
_entry.id   AF-A0A242K0M5-F1
#
_cell.length_a   1.000
_cell.length_b   1.000
_cell.length_c   1.000
_cell.angle_alpha   90.00
_cell.angle_beta   90.00
_cell.angle_gamma   90.00
#
_symmetry.space_group_name_H-M   'P 1'
#
loop_
_entity.id
_entity.type
_entity.pdbx_description
1 polymer ?
#
loop_
_entity_poly.entity_id
_entity_poly.type
_entity_poly.pdbx_seq_one_letter_code
_entity_poly.pdbx_strand_id
1 'polypeptide(L)'
;MSAMDFIKKQLEDKKTWRLQMKRVKALPEDYRIVYKEIQNYLFSFSAGSGMDTVHGIYDLIDFLEEGAASDIPVLDYIGEDVGEFAENYRRSIQTQSWLDDAKKKASKNVEKSLKKDGK
;
A
#
# COMPACT_ATOMS: atom_id res chain seq x y z
N MET A 1 13.39 20.79 3.73
CA MET A 1 13.08 19.83 4.81
C MET A 1 14.32 19.75 5.68
N SER A 2 14.21 20.03 6.98
CA SER A 2 15.35 19.98 7.91
C SER A 2 15.65 18.52 8.31
N ALA A 3 16.89 18.23 8.73
CA ALA A 3 17.24 16.89 9.25
C ALA A 3 16.34 16.46 10.42
N MET A 4 15.88 17.41 11.23
CA MET A 4 14.92 17.16 12.32
C MET A 4 13.55 16.69 11.80
N ASP A 5 13.05 17.31 10.72
CA ASP A 5 11.76 16.93 10.13
C ASP A 5 11.82 15.50 9.55
N PHE A 6 12.96 15.15 8.94
CA PHE A 6 13.19 13.82 8.39
C PHE A 6 13.18 12.74 9.47
N ILE A 7 13.90 12.96 10.57
CA ILE A 7 13.93 12.02 11.71
C ILE A 7 12.53 11.85 12.31
N LYS A 8 11.78 12.95 12.48
CA LYS A 8 10.41 12.90 12.99
C LYS A 8 9.51 12.05 12.09
N LYS A 9 9.57 12.27 10.77
CA LYS A 9 8.82 11.48 9.80
C LYS A 9 9.13 9.98 9.91
N GLN A 10 10.41 9.60 9.99
CA GLN A 10 10.81 8.20 10.14
C GLN A 10 10.28 7.54 11.43
N LEU A 11 10.22 8.30 12.52
CA LEU A 11 9.62 7.81 13.78
C LEU A 11 8.12 7.60 13.65
N GLU A 12 7.42 8.50 12.97
CA GLU A 12 5.98 8.40 12.69
C GLU A 12 5.70 7.20 11.77
N ASP A 13 6.44 7.05 10.67
CA ASP A 13 6.31 5.91 9.74
C ASP A 13 6.50 4.57 10.49
N LYS A 14 7.52 4.48 11.36
CA LYS A 14 7.78 3.28 12.18
C LYS A 14 6.68 3.04 13.21
N LYS A 15 6.10 4.08 13.78
CA LYS A 15 4.96 3.97 14.71
C LYS A 15 3.72 3.44 13.99
N THR A 16 3.41 3.98 12.82
CA THR A 16 2.30 3.53 11.97
C THR A 16 2.48 2.09 11.55
N TRP A 17 3.67 1.70 11.07
CA TRP A 17 3.98 0.31 10.72
C TRP A 17 3.70 -0.65 11.89
N ARG A 18 4.17 -0.31 13.10
CA ARG A 18 3.93 -1.13 14.30
C ARG A 18 2.45 -1.26 14.64
N LEU A 19 1.66 -0.20 14.45
CA LEU A 19 0.21 -0.24 14.67
C LEU A 19 -0.45 -1.18 13.67
N GLN A 20 -0.08 -1.07 12.40
CA GLN A 20 -0.59 -1.94 11.32
C GLN A 20 -0.21 -3.41 11.56
N MET A 21 0.99 -3.69 12.03
CA MET A 21 1.38 -5.07 12.36
C MET A 21 0.67 -5.62 13.61
N LYS A 22 0.14 -4.77 14.50
CA LYS A 22 -0.72 -5.23 15.59
C LYS A 22 -2.09 -5.67 15.08
N ARG A 23 -2.63 -4.97 14.08
CA ARG A 23 -3.87 -5.33 13.40
C ARG A 23 -3.78 -6.71 12.74
N VAL A 24 -2.71 -6.93 11.97
CA VAL A 24 -2.41 -8.26 11.41
C VAL A 24 -2.37 -9.33 12.50
N LYS A 25 -1.71 -9.08 13.64
CA LYS A 25 -1.65 -10.05 14.74
C LYS A 25 -3.00 -10.38 15.37
N ALA A 26 -4.00 -9.52 15.23
CA ALA A 26 -5.34 -9.74 15.74
C ALA A 26 -6.23 -10.56 14.78
N LEU A 27 -5.80 -10.74 13.52
CA LEU A 27 -6.51 -11.57 12.55
C LEU A 27 -6.49 -13.06 12.93
N PRO A 28 -7.48 -13.84 12.46
CA PRO A 28 -7.44 -15.30 12.48
C PRO A 28 -6.14 -15.88 11.89
N GLU A 29 -5.75 -17.09 12.29
CA GLU A 29 -4.45 -17.68 11.93
C GLU A 29 -4.29 -17.87 10.41
N ASP A 30 -5.33 -18.36 9.73
CA ASP A 30 -5.39 -18.53 8.29
C ASP A 30 -5.22 -17.20 7.55
N TYR A 31 -5.93 -16.15 7.99
CA TYR A 31 -5.76 -14.78 7.50
C TYR A 31 -4.34 -14.25 7.69
N ARG A 32 -3.69 -14.54 8.84
CA ARG A 32 -2.30 -14.14 9.10
C ARG A 32 -1.30 -14.84 8.18
N ILE A 33 -1.51 -16.11 7.88
CA ILE A 33 -0.67 -16.87 6.96
C ILE A 33 -0.77 -16.29 5.56
N VAL A 34 -2.00 -16.12 5.05
CA VAL A 34 -2.25 -15.55 3.72
C VAL A 34 -1.67 -14.14 3.59
N TYR A 35 -1.92 -13.28 4.58
CA TYR A 35 -1.33 -11.93 4.63
C TYR A 35 0.18 -11.98 4.47
N LYS A 36 0.86 -12.88 5.19
CA LYS A 36 2.32 -12.98 5.19
C LYS A 36 2.87 -13.38 3.82
N GLU A 37 2.21 -14.32 3.14
CA GLU A 37 2.62 -14.74 1.80
C GLU A 37 2.43 -13.62 0.77
N ILE A 38 1.29 -12.92 0.80
CA ILE A 38 1.05 -11.77 -0.08
C ILE A 38 2.05 -10.64 0.23
N GLN A 39 2.30 -10.35 1.52
CA GLN A 39 3.28 -9.36 1.94
C GLN A 39 4.68 -9.66 1.38
N ASN A 40 5.15 -10.91 1.52
CA ASN A 40 6.45 -11.35 1.01
C ASN A 40 6.51 -11.19 -0.51
N TYR A 41 5.44 -11.58 -1.21
CA TYR A 41 5.33 -11.41 -2.65
C TYR A 41 5.46 -9.94 -3.05
N LEU A 42 4.65 -9.05 -2.47
CA LEU A 42 4.67 -7.62 -2.80
C LEU A 42 6.05 -6.99 -2.56
N PHE A 43 6.72 -7.31 -1.45
CA PHE A 43 8.04 -6.79 -1.17
C PHE A 43 9.11 -7.30 -2.15
N SER A 44 8.95 -8.50 -2.71
CA SER A 44 9.88 -9.06 -3.71
C SER A 44 9.92 -8.23 -5.00
N PHE A 45 8.87 -7.45 -5.28
CA PHE A 45 8.79 -6.58 -6.45
C PHE A 45 8.84 -5.09 -6.10
N SER A 46 9.08 -4.75 -4.83
CA SER A 46 9.17 -3.36 -4.42
C SER A 46 10.41 -2.69 -5.04
N ALA A 47 10.20 -1.54 -5.68
CA ALA A 47 11.26 -0.75 -6.32
C ALA A 47 11.21 0.71 -5.83
N GLY A 48 12.31 1.44 -6.00
CA GLY A 48 12.37 2.85 -5.59
C GLY A 48 12.28 3.03 -4.06
N SER A 49 11.36 3.88 -3.60
CA SER A 49 11.19 4.18 -2.17
C SER A 49 10.42 3.11 -1.39
N GLY A 50 9.74 2.18 -2.09
CA GLY A 50 8.88 1.16 -1.48
C GLY A 50 7.61 1.68 -0.80
N MET A 51 7.33 2.99 -0.82
CA MET A 51 6.20 3.59 -0.11
C MET A 51 4.84 3.14 -0.66
N ASP A 52 4.72 2.96 -1.98
CA ASP A 52 3.47 2.48 -2.60
C ASP A 52 3.16 1.05 -2.14
N THR A 53 4.19 0.21 -2.02
CA THR A 53 4.05 -1.15 -1.47
C THR A 53 3.62 -1.10 0.00
N VAL A 54 4.19 -0.19 0.80
CA VAL A 54 3.82 -0.04 2.22
C VAL A 54 2.36 0.41 2.36
N HIS A 55 1.90 1.37 1.55
CA HIS A 55 0.50 1.79 1.57
C HIS A 55 -0.44 0.67 1.10
N GLY A 56 -0.10 -0.04 0.02
CA GLY A 56 -0.86 -1.20 -0.42
C GLY A 56 -0.94 -2.30 0.65
N ILE A 57 0.11 -2.50 1.45
CA ILE A 57 0.03 -3.41 2.59
C ILE A 57 -1.01 -2.95 3.62
N TYR A 58 -1.16 -1.65 3.86
CA TYR A 58 -2.17 -1.15 4.79
C TYR A 58 -3.60 -1.35 4.25
N ASP A 59 -3.80 -1.09 2.96
CA ASP A 59 -5.09 -1.34 2.30
C ASP A 59 -5.42 -2.85 2.29
N LEU A 60 -4.41 -3.72 2.12
CA LEU A 60 -4.59 -5.17 2.24
C LEU A 60 -5.02 -5.59 3.65
N ILE A 61 -4.49 -4.94 4.70
CA ILE A 61 -4.92 -5.22 6.08
C ILE A 61 -6.39 -4.84 6.25
N ASP A 62 -6.80 -3.67 5.75
CA ASP A 62 -8.19 -3.22 5.82
C ASP A 62 -9.12 -4.23 5.12
N PHE A 63 -8.74 -4.69 3.93
CA PHE A 63 -9.48 -5.69 3.16
C PHE A 63 -9.61 -7.03 3.92
N LEU A 64 -8.51 -7.54 4.48
CA LEU A 64 -8.52 -8.80 5.22
C LEU A 64 -9.31 -8.72 6.53
N GLU A 65 -9.30 -7.56 7.21
CA GLU A 65 -10.13 -7.33 8.40
C GLU A 65 -11.63 -7.38 8.05
N GLU A 66 -12.05 -6.86 6.89
CA GLU A 66 -13.44 -6.93 6.44
C GLU A 66 -13.92 -8.38 6.22
N GLY A 67 -13.09 -9.19 5.54
CA GLY A 67 -13.38 -10.60 5.34
C GLY A 67 -13.46 -11.37 6.67
N ALA A 68 -12.49 -11.14 7.56
CA ALA A 68 -12.45 -11.79 8.88
C ALA A 68 -13.63 -11.37 9.78
N ALA A 69 -14.03 -10.10 9.76
CA ALA A 69 -15.19 -9.60 10.49
C ALA A 69 -16.52 -10.19 9.97
N SER A 70 -16.53 -10.63 8.71
CA SER A 70 -17.67 -11.28 8.06
C SER A 70 -17.65 -12.81 8.18
N ASP A 71 -16.69 -13.38 8.91
CA ASP A 71 -16.50 -14.83 9.12
C ASP A 71 -16.37 -15.62 7.79
N ILE A 72 -15.78 -15.00 6.78
CA ILE A 72 -15.54 -15.64 5.48
C ILE A 72 -14.22 -16.43 5.58
N PRO A 73 -14.15 -17.69 5.12
CA PRO A 73 -12.87 -18.39 5.02
C PRO A 73 -11.93 -17.62 4.07
N VAL A 74 -10.67 -17.42 4.47
CA VAL A 74 -9.78 -16.51 3.73
C VAL A 74 -9.62 -16.90 2.25
N LEU A 75 -9.56 -18.19 1.92
CA LEU A 75 -9.44 -18.67 0.53
C LEU A 75 -10.74 -18.51 -0.27
N ASP A 76 -11.90 -18.50 0.38
CA ASP A 76 -13.17 -18.16 -0.28
C ASP A 76 -13.26 -16.65 -0.55
N TYR A 77 -12.59 -15.84 0.28
CA TYR A 77 -12.57 -14.39 0.16
C TYR A 77 -11.57 -13.89 -0.90
N ILE A 78 -10.37 -14.47 -0.95
CA ILE A 78 -9.28 -14.03 -1.83
C ILE A 78 -9.10 -14.91 -3.07
N GLY A 79 -9.66 -16.12 -3.06
CA GLY A 79 -9.43 -17.17 -4.05
C GLY A 79 -8.39 -18.21 -3.58
N GLU A 80 -8.52 -19.44 -4.11
CA GLU A 80 -7.60 -20.54 -3.78
C GLU A 80 -6.16 -20.29 -4.30
N ASP A 81 -6.01 -19.55 -5.41
CA ASP A 81 -4.71 -19.15 -5.94
C ASP A 81 -4.25 -17.81 -5.33
N VAL A 82 -3.59 -17.91 -4.17
CA VAL A 82 -3.02 -16.77 -3.46
C VAL A 82 -1.95 -16.04 -4.29
N GLY A 83 -1.24 -16.76 -5.17
CA GLY A 83 -0.20 -16.17 -6.02
C GLY A 83 -0.78 -15.30 -7.13
N GLU A 84 -1.86 -15.77 -7.77
CA GLU A 84 -2.61 -14.99 -8.75
C GLU A 84 -3.25 -13.75 -8.09
N PHE A 85 -3.84 -13.90 -6.90
CA PHE A 85 -4.34 -12.76 -6.13
C PHE A 85 -3.23 -11.73 -5.88
N ALA A 86 -2.06 -12.17 -5.40
CA ALA A 86 -0.94 -11.30 -5.09
C ALA A 86 -0.41 -10.54 -6.33
N GLU A 87 -0.32 -11.19 -7.49
CA GLU A 87 0.09 -10.53 -8.74
C GLU A 87 -0.95 -9.52 -9.22
N ASN A 88 -2.24 -9.87 -9.18
CA ASN A 88 -3.32 -8.96 -9.55
C ASN A 88 -3.36 -7.74 -8.62
N TYR A 89 -3.16 -7.96 -7.32
CA TYR A 89 -3.08 -6.89 -6.33
C TYR A 89 -1.85 -6.01 -6.53
N ARG A 90 -0.68 -6.57 -6.83
CA ARG A 90 0.53 -5.80 -7.16
C ARG A 90 0.31 -4.89 -8.37
N ARG A 91 -0.38 -5.38 -9.41
CA ARG A 91 -0.72 -4.59 -10.61
C ARG A 91 -1.71 -3.47 -10.32
N SER A 92 -2.65 -3.66 -9.40
CA SER A 92 -3.60 -2.62 -9.01
C SER A 92 -2.89 -1.46 -8.30
N ILE A 93 -1.98 -1.76 -7.35
CA ILE A 93 -1.12 -0.75 -6.69
C ILE A 93 -0.31 0.04 -7.72
N GLN A 94 0.33 -0.65 -8.66
CA GLN A 94 1.15 -0.02 -9.70
C GLN A 94 0.33 0.91 -10.60
N THR A 95 -0.90 0.49 -10.93
CA THR A 95 -1.82 1.27 -11.77
C THR A 95 -2.28 2.55 -11.06
N GLN A 96 -2.59 2.46 -9.76
CA GLN A 96 -2.95 3.62 -8.95
C GLN A 96 -1.79 4.61 -8.83
N SER A 97 -0.58 4.12 -8.57
CA SER A 97 0.64 4.95 -8.51
C SER A 97 0.88 5.72 -9.82
N TRP A 98 0.78 5.03 -10.97
CA TRP A 98 0.91 5.66 -12.28
C TRP A 98 -0.15 6.75 -12.53
N LEU A 99 -1.40 6.49 -12.13
CA LEU A 99 -2.50 7.45 -12.27
C LEU A 99 -2.26 8.72 -11.44
N ASP A 100 -1.79 8.58 -10.21
CA ASP A 100 -1.52 9.71 -9.32
C ASP A 100 -0.35 10.56 -9.81
N ASP A 101 0.70 9.92 -10.34
CA ASP A 101 1.82 10.62 -10.97
C ASP A 101 1.38 11.38 -12.22
N ALA A 102 0.52 10.78 -13.05
CA ALA A 102 -0.05 11.44 -14.22
C ALA A 102 -0.87 12.68 -13.83
N LYS A 103 -1.74 12.57 -12.81
CA LYS A 103 -2.52 13.71 -12.28
C LYS A 103 -1.61 14.83 -11.77
N LYS A 104 -0.62 14.51 -10.93
CA LYS A 104 0.34 15.49 -10.40
C LYS A 104 1.12 16.19 -11.51
N LYS A 105 1.55 15.44 -12.53
CA LYS A 105 2.26 15.98 -13.69
C LYS A 105 1.36 16.92 -14.49
N ALA A 106 0.10 16.57 -14.71
CA ALA A 106 -0.87 17.44 -15.37
C ALA A 106 -1.06 18.76 -14.63
N SER A 107 -1.31 18.72 -13.31
CA SER A 107 -1.46 19.94 -12.49
C SER A 107 -0.21 20.81 -12.51
N LYS A 108 0.98 20.21 -12.39
CA LYS A 108 2.27 20.92 -12.43
C LYS A 108 2.53 21.58 -13.79
N ASN A 109 2.11 20.94 -14.88
CA ASN A 109 2.26 21.51 -16.22
C ASN A 109 1.33 22.73 -16.41
N VAL A 110 0.09 22.65 -15.94
CA VAL A 110 -0.84 23.80 -15.96
C VAL A 110 -0.27 24.98 -15.18
N GLU A 111 0.21 24.76 -13.95
CA GLU A 111 0.80 25.80 -13.12
C GLU A 111 2.00 26.49 -13.81
N LYS A 112 2.86 25.70 -14.45
CA LYS A 112 4.02 26.22 -15.19
C LYS A 112 3.60 27.08 -16.38
N SER A 113 2.59 26.66 -17.15
CA SER A 113 2.11 27.43 -18.31
C SER A 113 1.49 28.76 -17.87
N LEU A 114 0.61 28.74 -16.87
CA LEU A 114 -0.03 29.98 -16.36
C LEU A 114 0.97 30.97 -15.77
N LYS A 115 2.06 30.50 -15.14
CA LYS A 115 3.14 31.36 -14.65
C LYS A 115 4.02 31.94 -15.76
N LYS A 116 4.03 31.34 -16.96
CA LYS A 116 4.83 31.78 -18.11
C LYS A 116 4.12 32.86 -18.93
N ASP A 117 2.79 32.84 -18.94
CA ASP A 117 1.94 33.80 -19.66
C ASP A 117 1.60 35.06 -18.83
N GLY A 118 1.93 35.07 -17.54
CA GLY A 118 1.78 36.22 -16.64
C GLY A 118 2.98 37.17 -16.59
N LYS A 119 3.81 37.22 -17.65
CA LYS A 119 4.97 38.10 -17.76
C LYS A 119 4.84 39.05 -18.94
#